data_AF-A0A068V1Q6-F1
#
_entry.id   AF-A0A068V1Q6-F1
#
_cell.length_a   1.000
_cell.length_b   1.000
_cell.length_c   1.000
_cell.angle_alpha   90.00
_cell.angle_beta   90.00
_cell.angle_gamma   90.00
#
_symmetry.space_group_name_H-M   'P 1'
#
loop_
_entity.id
_entity.type
_entity.pdbx_description
1 polymer ?
#
loop_
_entity_poly.entity_id
_entity_poly.type
_entity_poly.pdbx_seq_one_letter_code
_entity_poly.pdbx_strand_id
1 'polypeptide(L)'
;MALNLRQKQTDCILRMLNLNQPLNPGAGAGDDEEVYKILIYDRFCQDILSPLIHVKDLRKHGVTLYFLIDKDRKPVLDVPALYFVQPTPHNIRRIVLDASNSLYDSFHLNFSSSIPRPLLEDLASGTLNSDSIHRISKVHDQYLEFVTLEDNLFSLAHKACYLQLNDPSAGDKDIEDIVDRIVAGLFSVLATLSVVPVIRCPRGGPAEMVASRLDQRLQDHLLAKNNLFTEGGNFASSFQRPVLCIFDRNFELSVAIQHDFRYRPLVHDVLGLRLNKLNVQGEKGGMKSYELDGSDPFWVANGALEFPDVAVEIETQLNKYKKDVEEVNRKTGGGGDVDFDGNTKHLMNAVNSLPELTERKNVIDKHTNIATALLGEIKERSLDSYAKKESDMMVRGGIDRNELVGVLKGKGSKSDKLRFAIMYLISTENIPQSEIEMDKVVKCFVGISKCR
;
A
#
# COMPACT_ATOMS: atom_id res chain seq x y z
N MET A 1 -9.49 20.56 -9.02
CA MET A 1 -8.65 19.43 -9.49
C MET A 1 -8.44 18.53 -8.27
N ALA A 2 -8.87 17.27 -8.31
CA ALA A 2 -8.67 16.36 -7.18
C ALA A 2 -7.16 16.05 -7.05
N LEU A 3 -6.62 16.07 -5.83
CA LEU A 3 -5.23 15.72 -5.55
C LEU A 3 -5.05 14.21 -5.72
N ASN A 4 -4.68 13.73 -6.91
CA ASN A 4 -4.36 12.30 -7.09
C ASN A 4 -2.90 12.06 -6.68
N LEU A 5 -2.71 11.62 -5.43
CA LEU A 5 -1.39 11.38 -4.85
C LEU A 5 -0.69 10.21 -5.54
N ARG A 6 -1.43 9.14 -5.84
CA ARG A 6 -0.88 7.95 -6.50
C ARG A 6 -0.29 8.29 -7.86
N GLN A 7 -1.02 9.04 -8.70
CA GLN A 7 -0.53 9.48 -10.00
C GLN A 7 0.75 10.32 -9.87
N LYS A 8 0.74 11.31 -8.96
CA LYS A 8 1.92 12.16 -8.72
C LYS A 8 3.14 11.36 -8.27
N GLN A 9 2.94 10.38 -7.39
CA GLN A 9 4.01 9.49 -6.96
C GLN A 9 4.53 8.62 -8.10
N THR A 10 3.63 8.06 -8.92
CA THR A 10 3.99 7.30 -10.13
C THR A 10 4.82 8.15 -11.08
N ASP A 11 4.43 9.41 -11.34
CA ASP A 11 5.17 10.33 -12.21
C ASP A 11 6.60 10.56 -11.70
N CYS A 12 6.78 10.75 -10.38
CA CYS A 12 8.10 10.87 -9.76
C CYS A 12 8.95 9.60 -9.96
N ILE A 13 8.35 8.41 -9.78
CA ILE A 13 9.04 7.13 -10.01
C ILE A 13 9.43 6.98 -11.49
N LEU A 14 8.54 7.31 -12.42
CA LEU A 14 8.83 7.22 -13.85
C LEU A 14 9.96 8.19 -14.25
N ARG A 15 9.95 9.41 -13.71
CA ARG A 15 11.06 10.36 -13.88
C ARG A 15 12.37 9.81 -13.31
N MET A 16 12.35 9.23 -12.12
CA MET A 16 13.52 8.59 -11.52
C MET A 16 14.04 7.46 -12.41
N LEU A 17 13.16 6.55 -12.86
CA LEU A 17 13.50 5.45 -13.78
C LEU A 17 14.07 5.99 -15.10
N ASN A 18 13.65 7.16 -15.55
CA ASN A 18 14.26 7.89 -16.66
C ASN A 18 15.55 8.66 -16.29
N LEU A 19 16.32 8.15 -15.31
CA LEU A 19 17.57 8.75 -14.83
C LEU A 19 17.42 10.22 -14.38
N ASN A 20 16.24 10.57 -13.86
CA ASN A 20 15.82 11.92 -13.46
C ASN A 20 15.66 12.95 -14.60
N GLN A 21 15.68 12.49 -15.85
CA GLN A 21 15.39 13.33 -17.00
C GLN A 21 13.87 13.57 -17.17
N PRO A 22 13.46 14.71 -17.73
CA PRO A 22 12.05 14.96 -18.05
C PRO A 22 11.45 13.84 -18.91
N LEU A 23 10.20 13.47 -18.66
CA LEU A 23 9.46 12.55 -19.52
C LEU A 23 8.97 13.35 -20.74
N ASN A 24 9.54 13.13 -21.92
CA ASN A 24 9.12 13.82 -23.15
C ASN A 24 7.77 13.25 -23.65
N PRO A 25 6.65 14.01 -23.61
CA PRO A 25 5.33 13.49 -23.96
C PRO A 25 5.10 13.25 -25.48
N GLY A 26 6.10 13.58 -26.31
CA GLY A 26 6.00 13.55 -27.78
C GLY A 26 7.13 12.80 -28.49
N ALA A 27 8.07 12.21 -27.75
CA ALA A 27 9.03 11.30 -28.36
C ALA A 27 8.31 9.97 -28.60
N GLY A 28 8.07 9.63 -29.87
CA GLY A 28 7.77 8.26 -30.24
C GLY A 28 8.87 7.34 -29.70
N ALA A 29 8.56 6.05 -29.55
CA ALA A 29 9.43 5.01 -28.98
C ALA A 29 10.74 4.72 -29.76
N GLY A 30 11.40 5.74 -30.31
CA GLY A 30 12.56 5.59 -31.19
C GLY A 30 13.53 6.76 -31.27
N ASP A 31 13.45 7.80 -30.43
CA ASP A 31 14.38 8.95 -30.52
C ASP A 31 15.14 9.30 -29.22
N ASP A 32 14.73 8.75 -28.06
CA ASP A 32 15.66 8.59 -26.93
C ASP A 32 16.22 7.17 -27.06
N GLU A 33 17.55 7.01 -27.22
CA GLU A 33 18.18 5.70 -27.05
C GLU A 33 17.77 5.18 -25.66
N GLU A 34 16.84 4.22 -25.61
CA GLU A 34 16.37 3.66 -24.35
C GLU A 34 17.56 3.06 -23.60
N VAL A 35 18.11 3.82 -22.66
CA VAL A 35 19.27 3.39 -21.89
C VAL A 35 18.84 2.25 -20.98
N TYR A 36 19.25 1.04 -21.37
CA TYR A 36 19.08 -0.14 -20.54
C TYR A 36 19.84 0.03 -19.23
N LYS A 37 19.18 -0.30 -18.12
CA LYS A 37 19.72 -0.13 -16.77
C LYS A 37 19.28 -1.23 -15.83
N ILE A 38 20.02 -1.35 -14.74
CA ILE A 38 19.74 -2.30 -13.65
C ILE A 38 19.15 -1.53 -12.48
N LEU A 39 18.01 -1.98 -11.96
CA LEU A 39 17.37 -1.36 -10.80
C LEU A 39 17.80 -2.08 -9.51
N ILE A 40 18.43 -1.36 -8.59
CA ILE A 40 18.77 -1.83 -7.26
C ILE A 40 17.90 -1.12 -6.24
N TYR A 41 17.22 -1.86 -5.37
CA TYR A 41 16.42 -1.27 -4.29
C TYR A 41 16.61 -2.03 -2.98
N ASP A 42 16.25 -1.42 -1.86
CA ASP A 42 16.06 -2.16 -0.61
C ASP A 42 14.61 -2.61 -0.46
N ARG A 43 14.28 -3.30 0.65
CA ARG A 43 12.93 -3.83 0.87
C ARG A 43 11.88 -2.74 1.02
N PHE A 44 12.22 -1.62 1.66
CA PHE A 44 11.27 -0.53 1.86
C PHE A 44 10.94 0.16 0.53
N CYS A 45 11.95 0.46 -0.27
CA CYS A 45 11.78 1.02 -1.61
C CYS A 45 11.10 0.03 -2.57
N GLN A 46 11.31 -1.27 -2.42
CA GLN A 46 10.53 -2.29 -3.12
C GLN A 46 9.04 -2.18 -2.79
N ASP A 47 8.70 -2.04 -1.51
CA ASP A 47 7.31 -1.93 -1.05
C ASP A 47 6.66 -0.65 -1.60
N ILE A 48 7.41 0.44 -1.78
CA ILE A 48 6.96 1.68 -2.44
C ILE A 48 6.66 1.45 -3.93
N LEU A 49 7.55 0.79 -4.68
CA LEU A 49 7.36 0.55 -6.11
C LEU A 49 6.22 -0.43 -6.41
N SER A 50 6.05 -1.43 -5.53
CA SER A 50 5.21 -2.60 -5.79
C SER A 50 3.74 -2.32 -6.18
N PRO A 51 3.04 -1.30 -5.63
CA PRO A 51 1.65 -1.00 -6.00
C PRO A 51 1.53 0.02 -7.15
N LEU A 52 2.66 0.55 -7.63
CA LEU A 52 2.70 1.66 -8.59
C LEU A 52 3.14 1.21 -9.97
N ILE A 53 4.08 0.25 -10.04
CA ILE A 53 4.59 -0.27 -11.30
C ILE A 53 4.72 -1.79 -11.25
N HIS A 54 4.06 -2.48 -12.18
CA HIS A 54 4.20 -3.92 -12.29
C HIS A 54 5.56 -4.28 -12.90
N VAL A 55 6.07 -5.46 -12.55
CA VAL A 55 7.34 -5.99 -13.08
C VAL A 55 7.38 -6.03 -14.60
N LYS A 56 6.24 -6.33 -15.25
CA LYS A 56 6.11 -6.35 -16.71
C LYS A 56 6.34 -4.97 -17.35
N ASP A 57 6.03 -3.90 -16.61
CA ASP A 57 6.10 -2.52 -17.09
C ASP A 57 7.48 -1.90 -16.84
N LEU A 58 8.28 -2.40 -15.90
CA LEU A 58 9.67 -1.96 -15.69
C LEU A 58 10.51 -2.03 -16.98
N ARG A 59 10.28 -3.04 -17.82
CA ARG A 59 10.97 -3.19 -19.11
C ARG A 59 10.68 -2.04 -20.07
N LYS A 60 9.48 -1.47 -20.04
CA LYS A 60 9.10 -0.30 -20.86
C LYS A 60 9.84 0.97 -20.45
N HIS A 61 10.53 0.94 -19.30
CA HIS A 61 11.35 2.04 -18.81
C HIS A 61 12.85 1.68 -18.82
N GLY A 62 13.26 0.73 -19.67
CA GLY A 62 14.65 0.34 -19.83
C GLY A 62 15.24 -0.50 -18.69
N VAL A 63 14.44 -0.93 -17.70
CA VAL A 63 14.94 -1.78 -16.61
C VAL A 63 14.99 -3.24 -17.06
N THR A 64 16.19 -3.79 -17.25
CA THR A 64 16.39 -5.17 -17.74
C THR A 64 16.48 -6.18 -16.60
N LEU A 65 17.12 -5.79 -15.50
CA LEU A 65 17.30 -6.58 -14.30
C LEU A 65 16.98 -5.73 -13.07
N TYR A 66 16.50 -6.37 -12.01
CA TYR A 66 16.28 -5.72 -10.73
C TYR A 66 16.66 -6.63 -9.57
N PHE A 67 17.24 -6.05 -8.52
CA PHE A 67 17.74 -6.81 -7.37
C PHE A 67 17.56 -6.04 -6.06
N LEU A 68 17.40 -6.81 -4.98
CA LEU A 68 17.58 -6.27 -3.64
C LEU A 68 19.06 -5.95 -3.40
N ILE A 69 19.36 -4.82 -2.77
CA ILE A 69 20.73 -4.38 -2.45
C ILE A 69 21.52 -5.39 -1.60
N ASP A 70 20.82 -6.20 -0.79
CA ASP A 70 21.42 -7.23 0.06
C ASP A 70 21.81 -8.49 -0.71
N LYS A 71 21.37 -8.66 -1.95
CA LYS A 71 21.70 -9.85 -2.74
C LYS A 71 23.11 -9.74 -3.30
N ASP A 72 23.79 -10.89 -3.33
CA ASP A 72 25.00 -11.06 -4.11
C ASP A 72 24.65 -10.98 -5.59
N ARG A 73 25.31 -10.04 -6.28
CA ARG A 73 25.03 -9.70 -7.68
C ARG A 73 26.30 -9.91 -8.48
N LYS A 74 26.15 -10.45 -9.69
CA LYS A 74 27.26 -10.60 -10.63
C LYS A 74 27.54 -9.26 -11.32
N PRO A 75 28.80 -8.92 -11.62
CA PRO A 75 29.14 -7.72 -12.38
C PRO A 75 28.48 -7.71 -13.76
N VAL A 76 27.99 -6.54 -14.17
CA VAL A 76 27.47 -6.23 -15.51
C VAL A 76 28.09 -4.88 -15.92
N LEU A 77 29.31 -4.95 -16.45
CA LEU A 77 30.23 -3.80 -16.53
C LEU A 77 29.81 -2.70 -17.51
N ASP A 78 29.00 -3.02 -18.52
CA ASP A 78 28.62 -2.09 -19.61
C ASP A 78 27.23 -1.47 -19.41
N VAL A 79 26.63 -1.63 -18.23
CA VAL A 79 25.25 -1.23 -17.96
C VAL A 79 25.19 -0.33 -16.73
N PRO A 80 24.53 0.84 -16.80
CA PRO A 80 24.30 1.70 -15.65
C PRO A 80 23.35 1.06 -14.63
N ALA A 81 23.55 1.35 -13.36
CA ALA A 81 22.69 0.93 -12.27
C ALA A 81 22.00 2.12 -11.60
N LEU A 82 20.67 2.03 -11.49
CA LEU A 82 19.83 2.94 -10.74
C LEU A 82 19.57 2.35 -9.35
N TYR A 83 20.03 3.03 -8.31
CA TYR A 83 19.75 2.68 -6.92
C TYR A 83 18.56 3.50 -6.43
N PHE A 84 17.53 2.85 -5.90
CA PHE A 84 16.43 3.48 -5.16
C PHE A 84 16.35 2.88 -3.77
N VAL A 85 16.93 3.57 -2.77
CA VAL A 85 17.17 3.00 -1.43
C VAL A 85 16.98 4.03 -0.33
N GLN A 86 16.77 3.59 0.90
CA GLN A 86 16.78 4.46 2.07
C GLN A 86 18.21 4.96 2.39
N PRO A 87 18.38 6.20 2.88
CA PRO A 87 19.68 6.72 3.30
C PRO A 87 20.09 6.13 4.66
N THR A 88 20.50 4.85 4.67
CA THR A 88 20.94 4.15 5.88
C THR A 88 22.44 3.85 5.84
N PRO A 89 23.13 3.77 6.99
CA PRO A 89 24.54 3.38 7.04
C PRO A 89 24.82 2.05 6.33
N HIS A 90 23.88 1.11 6.40
CA HIS A 90 23.97 -0.18 5.71
C HIS A 90 23.95 -0.03 4.20
N ASN A 91 22.98 0.70 3.66
CA ASN A 91 22.87 0.92 2.22
C ASN A 91 24.07 1.70 1.67
N ILE A 92 24.58 2.70 2.40
CA ILE A 92 25.79 3.44 2.01
C ILE A 92 26.99 2.50 1.90
N ARG A 93 27.23 1.65 2.91
CA ARG A 93 28.33 0.67 2.85
C ARG A 93 28.18 -0.30 1.67
N ARG A 94 26.96 -0.75 1.37
CA ARG A 94 26.70 -1.62 0.22
C ARG A 94 26.99 -0.93 -1.11
N ILE A 95 26.57 0.33 -1.27
CA ILE A 95 26.86 1.13 -2.46
C ILE A 95 28.37 1.30 -2.66
N VAL A 96 29.10 1.67 -1.60
CA VAL A 96 30.58 1.82 -1.66
C VAL A 96 31.23 0.49 -2.07
N LEU A 97 30.80 -0.62 -1.49
CA LEU A 97 31.31 -1.95 -1.84
C LEU A 97 31.03 -2.30 -3.31
N ASP A 98 29.81 -2.09 -3.79
CA ASP A 98 29.42 -2.36 -5.18
C ASP A 98 30.24 -1.50 -6.17
N ALA A 99 30.47 -0.24 -5.84
CA ALA A 99 31.29 0.68 -6.63
C ALA A 99 32.77 0.26 -6.65
N SER A 100 33.33 -0.13 -5.50
CA SER A 100 34.72 -0.61 -5.40
C SER A 100 34.95 -1.90 -6.20
N ASN A 101 33.96 -2.79 -6.23
CA ASN A 101 34.00 -4.03 -7.01
C ASN A 101 33.65 -3.83 -8.48
N SER A 102 33.40 -2.58 -8.91
CA SER A 102 33.03 -2.24 -10.29
C SER A 102 31.87 -3.09 -10.81
N LEU A 103 30.80 -3.28 -10.02
CA LEU A 103 29.69 -4.15 -10.43
C LEU A 103 28.95 -3.64 -11.68
N TYR A 104 28.99 -2.33 -11.93
CA TYR A 104 28.24 -1.65 -12.99
C TYR A 104 29.10 -0.55 -13.63
N ASP A 105 28.71 -0.09 -14.82
CA ASP A 105 29.40 0.99 -15.53
C ASP A 105 29.38 2.28 -14.69
N SER A 106 28.17 2.73 -14.36
CA SER A 106 27.90 3.95 -13.60
C SER A 106 26.73 3.77 -12.62
N PHE A 107 26.73 4.59 -11.57
CA PHE A 107 25.83 4.49 -10.43
C PHE A 107 24.99 5.77 -10.32
N HIS A 108 23.68 5.63 -10.48
CA HIS A 108 22.69 6.68 -10.28
C HIS A 108 21.99 6.45 -8.94
N LEU A 109 22.39 7.22 -7.93
CA LEU A 109 21.91 7.06 -6.57
C LEU A 109 20.67 7.92 -6.33
N ASN A 110 19.57 7.28 -5.92
CA ASN A 110 18.31 7.92 -5.58
C ASN A 110 17.90 7.50 -4.18
N PHE A 111 18.00 8.42 -3.22
CA PHE A 111 17.60 8.17 -1.86
C PHE A 111 16.10 8.45 -1.69
N SER A 112 15.39 7.58 -0.95
CA SER A 112 13.95 7.72 -0.72
C SER A 112 13.60 9.02 0.02
N SER A 113 14.49 9.52 0.87
CA SER A 113 14.42 10.80 1.56
C SER A 113 15.75 11.53 1.46
N SER A 114 15.83 12.73 2.06
CA SER A 114 17.06 13.51 2.02
C SER A 114 18.19 12.82 2.78
N ILE A 115 19.33 12.65 2.12
CA ILE A 115 20.51 12.03 2.73
C ILE A 115 21.10 12.95 3.84
N PRO A 116 21.23 12.47 5.09
CA PRO A 116 21.93 13.21 6.14
C PRO A 116 23.39 13.49 5.76
N ARG A 117 23.87 14.69 6.12
CA ARG A 117 25.24 15.13 5.83
C ARG A 117 26.34 14.12 6.22
N PRO A 118 26.31 13.49 7.42
CA PRO A 118 27.30 12.49 7.77
C PRO A 118 27.32 11.29 6.82
N LEU A 119 26.16 10.82 6.36
CA LEU A 119 26.07 9.68 5.44
C LEU A 119 26.55 10.03 4.03
N LEU A 120 26.37 11.28 3.59
CA LEU A 120 26.91 11.76 2.33
C LEU A 120 28.45 11.86 2.40
N GLU A 121 28.99 12.31 3.52
CA GLU A 121 30.44 12.36 3.78
C GLU A 121 31.05 10.96 3.86
N ASP A 122 30.36 9.99 4.46
CA ASP A 122 30.75 8.58 4.47
C ASP A 122 30.77 7.98 3.05
N LEU A 123 29.75 8.26 2.23
CA LEU A 123 29.70 7.82 0.83
C LEU A 123 30.88 8.39 0.03
N ALA A 124 31.14 9.69 0.16
CA ALA A 124 32.23 10.37 -0.52
C ALA A 124 33.59 9.81 -0.07
N SER A 125 33.82 9.69 1.23
CA SER A 125 35.07 9.16 1.79
C SER A 125 35.29 7.71 1.38
N GLY A 126 34.25 6.88 1.45
CA GLY A 126 34.31 5.47 1.06
C GLY A 126 34.69 5.29 -0.41
N THR A 127 34.03 6.04 -1.30
CA THR A 127 34.30 5.96 -2.76
C THR A 127 35.62 6.59 -3.18
N LEU A 128 36.12 7.59 -2.46
CA LEU A 128 37.47 8.14 -2.66
C LEU A 128 38.54 7.13 -2.25
N ASN A 129 38.38 6.49 -1.09
CA ASN A 129 39.34 5.50 -0.58
C ASN A 129 39.44 4.25 -1.48
N SER A 130 38.36 3.89 -2.18
CA SER A 130 38.33 2.79 -3.14
C SER A 130 38.60 3.21 -4.59
N ASP A 131 38.98 4.46 -4.83
CA ASP A 131 39.21 5.04 -6.17
C ASP A 131 38.04 4.80 -7.16
N SER A 132 36.81 4.81 -6.64
CA SER A 132 35.59 4.49 -7.39
C SER A 132 34.62 5.67 -7.50
N ILE A 133 35.02 6.87 -7.06
CA ILE A 133 34.19 8.08 -7.10
C ILE A 133 33.72 8.42 -8.52
N HIS A 134 34.57 8.17 -9.52
CA HIS A 134 34.27 8.45 -10.94
C HIS A 134 33.08 7.63 -11.48
N ARG A 135 32.68 6.55 -10.79
CA ARG A 135 31.51 5.74 -11.14
C ARG A 135 30.20 6.32 -10.64
N ILE A 136 30.23 7.23 -9.66
CA ILE A 136 29.02 7.88 -9.14
C ILE A 136 28.61 9.00 -10.09
N SER A 137 27.57 8.74 -10.89
CA SER A 137 27.10 9.68 -11.92
C SER A 137 26.25 10.80 -11.33
N LYS A 138 25.29 10.44 -10.48
CA LYS A 138 24.33 11.37 -9.87
C LYS A 138 23.90 10.89 -8.49
N VAL A 139 23.56 11.85 -7.63
CA VAL A 139 22.94 11.63 -6.32
C VAL A 139 21.69 12.51 -6.21
N HIS A 140 20.55 11.91 -5.93
CA HIS A 140 19.26 12.61 -5.80
C HIS A 140 18.54 12.21 -4.52
N ASP A 141 17.86 13.18 -3.93
CA ASP A 141 16.87 12.99 -2.87
C ASP A 141 15.47 12.97 -3.53
N GLN A 142 14.75 11.84 -3.45
CA GLN A 142 13.49 11.65 -4.17
C GLN A 142 12.25 12.09 -3.37
N TYR A 143 12.31 12.10 -2.03
CA TYR A 143 11.18 12.42 -1.16
C TYR A 143 9.94 11.53 -1.42
N LEU A 144 10.15 10.22 -1.46
CA LEU A 144 9.14 9.18 -1.73
C LEU A 144 8.98 8.19 -0.56
N GLU A 145 9.26 8.58 0.70
CA GLU A 145 9.14 7.70 1.88
C GLU A 145 7.69 7.43 2.33
N PHE A 146 6.85 6.96 1.41
CA PHE A 146 5.49 6.51 1.67
C PHE A 146 5.02 5.58 0.55
N VAL A 147 4.07 4.71 0.87
CA VAL A 147 3.44 3.78 -0.07
C VAL A 147 2.04 4.30 -0.40
N THR A 148 1.69 4.44 -1.68
CA THR A 148 0.29 4.67 -2.09
C THR A 148 -0.35 3.37 -2.55
N LEU A 149 -1.56 3.11 -2.06
CA LEU A 149 -2.31 1.89 -2.39
C LEU A 149 -3.52 2.19 -3.28
N GLU A 150 -4.10 3.37 -3.13
CA GLU A 150 -5.22 3.91 -3.90
C GLU A 150 -4.92 5.40 -4.20
N ASP A 151 -5.68 6.02 -5.09
CA ASP A 151 -5.47 7.41 -5.54
C ASP A 151 -5.32 8.43 -4.39
N ASN A 152 -6.04 8.21 -3.29
CA ASN A 152 -6.09 9.08 -2.13
C ASN A 152 -5.76 8.36 -0.80
N LEU A 153 -5.11 7.19 -0.85
CA LEU A 153 -4.72 6.42 0.33
C LEU A 153 -3.21 6.16 0.32
N PHE A 154 -2.53 6.57 1.38
CA PHE A 154 -1.13 6.29 1.59
C PHE A 154 -0.85 5.73 2.98
N SER A 155 0.32 5.11 3.12
CA SER A 155 0.88 4.65 4.38
C SER A 155 2.35 5.03 4.45
N LEU A 156 2.83 5.46 5.61
CA LEU A 156 4.27 5.67 5.85
C LEU A 156 5.02 4.34 6.05
N ALA A 157 4.30 3.21 6.05
CA ALA A 157 4.83 1.86 6.24
C ALA A 157 5.66 1.67 7.54
N HIS A 158 5.50 2.57 8.51
CA HIS A 158 6.07 2.41 9.84
C HIS A 158 5.21 1.48 10.68
N LYS A 159 5.77 0.32 11.00
CA LYS A 159 5.09 -0.71 11.81
C LYS A 159 5.20 -0.36 13.29
N ALA A 160 4.17 -0.73 14.05
CA ALA A 160 4.15 -0.64 15.51
C ALA A 160 4.30 0.78 16.11
N CYS A 161 4.13 1.87 15.32
CA CYS A 161 4.23 3.23 15.85
C CYS A 161 3.31 3.49 17.04
N TYR A 162 2.07 2.99 17.00
CA TYR A 162 1.14 3.15 18.12
C TYR A 162 1.65 2.47 19.39
N LEU A 163 2.23 1.27 19.27
CA LEU A 163 2.84 0.58 20.40
C LEU A 163 4.04 1.36 20.94
N GLN A 164 4.95 1.78 20.05
CA GLN A 164 6.18 2.48 20.45
C GLN A 164 5.90 3.84 21.10
N LEU A 165 4.91 4.60 20.61
CA LEU A 165 4.55 5.90 21.18
C LEU A 165 3.83 5.80 22.54
N ASN A 166 3.27 4.64 22.86
CA ASN A 166 2.55 4.40 24.11
C ASN A 166 3.29 3.40 25.03
N ASP A 167 4.54 3.06 24.71
CA ASP A 167 5.36 2.18 25.54
C ASP A 167 5.82 2.97 26.78
N PRO A 168 5.45 2.56 28.01
CA PRO A 168 5.86 3.25 29.23
C PRO A 168 7.38 3.26 29.46
N SER A 169 8.12 2.41 28.76
CA SER A 169 9.59 2.33 28.82
C SER A 169 10.29 3.19 27.76
N ALA A 170 9.57 3.76 26.79
CA ALA A 170 10.14 4.63 25.78
C ALA A 170 10.67 5.92 26.42
N GLY A 171 11.93 6.26 26.13
CA GLY A 171 12.51 7.53 26.54
C GLY A 171 12.14 8.65 25.57
N ASP A 172 12.38 9.90 25.96
CA ASP A 172 12.09 11.08 25.13
C ASP A 172 12.69 10.94 23.73
N LYS A 173 13.96 10.53 23.64
CA LYS A 173 14.65 10.34 22.35
C LYS A 173 13.96 9.32 21.45
N ASP A 174 13.44 8.23 21.99
CA ASP A 174 12.73 7.21 21.19
C ASP A 174 11.47 7.81 20.57
N ILE A 175 10.74 8.61 21.36
CA ILE A 175 9.55 9.35 20.90
C ILE A 175 9.94 10.37 19.83
N GLU A 176 10.99 11.15 20.04
CA GLU A 176 11.49 12.13 19.06
C GLU A 176 11.85 11.46 17.73
N ASP A 177 12.58 10.34 17.78
CA ASP A 177 12.97 9.58 16.59
C ASP A 177 11.74 9.04 15.84
N ILE A 178 10.69 8.62 16.54
CA ILE A 178 9.43 8.20 15.90
C ILE A 178 8.73 9.39 15.25
N VAL A 179 8.62 10.52 15.95
CA VAL A 179 7.98 11.73 15.44
C VAL A 179 8.71 12.23 14.20
N ASP A 180 10.05 12.26 14.20
CA ASP A 180 10.85 12.73 13.07
C ASP A 180 10.68 11.84 11.84
N ARG A 181 10.53 10.52 12.00
CA ARG A 181 10.19 9.61 10.90
C ARG A 181 8.81 9.92 10.32
N ILE A 182 7.81 10.13 11.17
CA ILE A 182 6.45 10.51 10.71
C ILE A 182 6.50 11.84 9.95
N VAL A 183 7.21 12.83 10.48
CA VAL A 183 7.38 14.15 9.86
C VAL A 183 8.07 14.02 8.50
N ALA A 184 9.11 13.19 8.37
CA ALA A 184 9.80 12.95 7.10
C ALA A 184 8.88 12.33 6.04
N GLY A 185 8.07 11.35 6.44
CA GLY A 185 7.07 10.72 5.56
C GLY A 185 5.98 11.70 5.12
N LEU A 186 5.40 12.46 6.06
CA LEU A 186 4.39 13.49 5.73
C LEU A 186 4.96 14.60 4.86
N PHE A 187 6.19 15.04 5.12
CA PHE A 187 6.89 16.00 4.27
C PHE A 187 7.06 15.47 2.84
N SER A 188 7.42 14.20 2.69
CA SER A 188 7.54 13.54 1.38
C SER A 188 6.23 13.54 0.60
N VAL A 189 5.10 13.26 1.27
CA VAL A 189 3.75 13.34 0.67
C VAL A 189 3.45 14.76 0.19
N LEU A 190 3.71 15.77 1.02
CA LEU A 190 3.46 17.18 0.67
C LEU A 190 4.36 17.67 -0.46
N ALA A 191 5.63 17.27 -0.47
CA ALA A 191 6.57 17.56 -1.54
C ALA A 191 6.13 16.93 -2.88
N THR A 192 5.69 15.66 -2.85
CA THR A 192 5.16 14.95 -4.02
C THR A 192 3.90 15.62 -4.57
N LEU A 193 3.02 16.11 -3.71
CA LEU A 193 1.85 16.89 -4.12
C LEU A 193 2.19 18.33 -4.53
N SER A 194 3.39 18.81 -4.20
CA SER A 194 3.82 20.20 -4.30
C SER A 194 2.83 21.17 -3.60
N VAL A 195 2.43 20.83 -2.38
CA VAL A 195 1.38 21.52 -1.61
C VAL A 195 1.89 21.91 -0.22
N VAL A 196 1.58 23.15 0.20
CA VAL A 196 1.80 23.62 1.57
C VAL A 196 0.45 23.76 2.30
N PRO A 197 0.09 22.83 3.21
CA PRO A 197 -1.23 22.79 3.82
C PRO A 197 -1.33 23.73 5.03
N VAL A 198 -2.56 24.05 5.45
CA VAL A 198 -2.83 24.56 6.81
C VAL A 198 -2.93 23.36 7.75
N ILE A 199 -2.07 23.27 8.76
CA ILE A 199 -2.03 22.12 9.67
C ILE A 199 -3.02 22.34 10.83
N ARG A 200 -3.77 21.28 11.17
CA ARG A 200 -4.71 21.22 12.31
C ARG A 200 -4.54 19.88 13.04
N CYS A 201 -4.54 19.93 14.37
CA CYS A 201 -4.45 18.75 15.21
C CYS A 201 -5.13 18.99 16.58
N PRO A 202 -5.57 17.94 17.28
CA PRO A 202 -5.83 17.98 18.71
C PRO A 202 -4.56 18.33 19.51
N ARG A 203 -4.73 18.92 20.70
CA ARG A 203 -3.62 19.27 21.61
C ARG A 203 -3.31 18.13 22.58
N GLY A 204 -2.07 18.09 23.07
CA GLY A 204 -1.64 17.26 24.20
C GLY A 204 -1.15 15.86 23.86
N GLY A 205 -0.94 15.53 22.58
CA GLY A 205 -0.55 14.20 22.13
C GLY A 205 0.48 14.18 20.99
N PRO A 206 0.88 12.99 20.52
CA PRO A 206 1.80 12.85 19.39
C PRO A 206 1.41 13.62 18.12
N ALA A 207 0.10 13.76 17.85
CA ALA A 207 -0.38 14.57 16.73
C ALA A 207 0.10 16.03 16.79
N GLU A 208 0.14 16.65 17.98
CA GLU A 208 0.64 18.01 18.16
C GLU A 208 2.15 18.09 17.92
N MET A 209 2.92 17.13 18.45
CA MET A 209 4.37 17.05 18.24
C MET A 209 4.72 16.93 16.75
N VAL A 210 4.03 16.04 16.03
CA VAL A 210 4.18 15.88 14.57
C VAL A 210 3.79 17.17 13.85
N ALA A 211 2.66 17.79 14.21
CA ALA A 211 2.18 19.01 13.58
C ALA A 211 3.18 20.17 13.71
N SER A 212 3.71 20.42 14.91
CA SER A 212 4.67 21.49 15.16
C SER A 212 5.99 21.26 14.43
N ARG A 213 6.54 20.04 14.45
CA ARG A 213 7.79 19.73 13.73
C ARG A 213 7.63 19.76 12.21
N LEU A 214 6.47 19.31 11.70
CA LEU A 214 6.16 19.40 10.28
C LEU A 214 6.01 20.85 9.82
N ASP A 215 5.34 21.70 10.61
CA ASP A 215 5.21 23.14 10.31
C ASP A 215 6.59 23.81 10.24
N GLN A 216 7.45 23.58 11.24
CA GLN A 216 8.81 24.10 11.24
C GLN A 216 9.59 23.64 10.01
N ARG A 217 9.55 22.34 9.69
CA ARG A 217 10.24 21.79 8.52
C ARG A 217 9.76 22.38 7.20
N LEU A 218 8.47 22.65 7.08
CA LEU A 218 7.90 23.33 5.90
C LEU A 218 8.40 24.78 5.82
N GLN A 219 8.39 25.52 6.94
CA GLN A 219 8.88 26.90 6.98
C GLN A 219 10.36 26.97 6.56
N ASP A 220 11.21 26.10 7.12
CA ASP A 220 12.64 26.05 6.80
C ASP A 220 12.88 25.79 5.31
N HIS A 221 12.13 24.85 4.72
CA HIS A 221 12.23 24.56 3.28
C HIS A 221 11.71 25.67 2.38
N LEU A 222 10.70 26.44 2.80
CA LEU A 222 10.17 27.56 2.02
C LEU A 222 11.14 28.75 2.00
N LEU A 223 11.97 28.91 3.03
CA LEU A 223 13.02 29.91 3.09
C LEU A 223 14.26 29.52 2.28
N ALA A 224 14.40 28.25 1.90
CA ALA A 224 15.52 27.76 1.11
C ALA A 224 15.44 28.22 -0.36
N LYS A 225 16.61 28.49 -0.97
CA LYS A 225 16.71 28.93 -2.38
C LYS A 225 16.16 27.91 -3.39
N ASN A 226 16.33 26.61 -3.09
CA ASN A 226 15.85 25.50 -3.91
C ASN A 226 14.66 24.83 -3.22
N ASN A 227 13.55 25.55 -3.03
CA ASN A 227 12.38 24.99 -2.38
C ASN A 227 11.66 24.00 -3.30
N LEU A 228 11.14 22.91 -2.73
CA LEU A 228 10.49 21.82 -3.46
C LEU A 228 9.04 22.14 -3.86
N PHE A 229 8.51 23.30 -3.44
CA PHE A 229 7.10 23.64 -3.55
C PHE A 229 6.82 24.66 -4.68
N THR A 230 7.86 25.24 -5.30
CA THR A 230 7.73 26.18 -6.42
C THR A 230 7.61 25.50 -7.78
N GLU A 231 8.24 24.33 -7.97
CA GLU A 231 8.23 23.62 -9.27
C GLU A 231 6.83 23.17 -9.71
N GLY A 232 5.91 22.97 -8.76
CA GLY A 232 4.53 22.54 -9.04
C GLY A 232 3.56 23.62 -9.52
N GLY A 233 3.99 24.87 -9.69
CA GLY A 233 3.15 25.97 -10.24
C GLY A 233 1.96 26.40 -9.37
N ASN A 234 1.71 25.74 -8.24
CA ASN A 234 0.52 25.96 -7.40
C ASN A 234 0.75 26.89 -6.19
N PHE A 235 2.00 27.25 -5.88
CA PHE A 235 2.31 28.08 -4.70
C PHE A 235 1.76 29.52 -4.82
N ALA A 236 1.75 30.09 -6.02
CA ALA A 236 1.35 31.49 -6.24
C ALA A 236 -0.11 31.67 -6.69
N SER A 237 -0.81 30.61 -7.08
CA SER A 237 -2.10 30.69 -7.80
C SER A 237 -3.32 30.20 -7.01
N SER A 238 -3.12 29.52 -5.88
CA SER A 238 -4.23 28.94 -5.11
C SER A 238 -4.59 29.80 -3.90
N PHE A 239 -5.65 30.61 -4.03
CA PHE A 239 -6.31 31.29 -2.90
C PHE A 239 -6.90 30.32 -1.84
N GLN A 240 -6.80 29.01 -2.05
CA GLN A 240 -7.28 27.97 -1.16
C GLN A 240 -6.16 26.96 -0.88
N ARG A 241 -5.50 27.10 0.28
CA ARG A 241 -4.58 26.08 0.80
C ARG A 241 -5.39 24.90 1.35
N PRO A 242 -5.04 23.65 1.04
CA PRO A 242 -5.71 22.50 1.65
C PRO A 242 -5.39 22.42 3.13
N VAL A 243 -6.26 21.74 3.89
CA VAL A 243 -6.06 21.52 5.32
C VAL A 243 -5.52 20.11 5.54
N LEU A 244 -4.42 19.99 6.30
CA LEU A 244 -3.91 18.72 6.80
C LEU A 244 -4.37 18.54 8.24
N CYS A 245 -5.27 17.59 8.46
CA CYS A 245 -5.73 17.22 9.80
C CYS A 245 -4.93 16.00 10.30
N ILE A 246 -4.28 16.14 11.46
CA ILE A 246 -3.50 15.08 12.11
C ILE A 246 -4.23 14.66 13.39
N PHE A 247 -4.49 13.37 13.53
CA PHE A 247 -5.18 12.79 14.68
C PHE A 247 -4.36 11.66 15.30
N ASP A 248 -4.38 11.58 16.63
CA ASP A 248 -3.93 10.39 17.33
C ASP A 248 -4.97 9.27 17.21
N ARG A 249 -4.52 8.01 17.13
CA ARG A 249 -5.43 6.86 17.00
C ARG A 249 -6.41 6.74 18.19
N ASN A 250 -6.03 7.27 19.35
CA ASN A 250 -6.85 7.36 20.56
C ASN A 250 -8.17 8.13 20.34
N PHE A 251 -8.27 8.95 19.29
CA PHE A 251 -9.51 9.62 18.93
C PHE A 251 -10.67 8.65 18.67
N GLU A 252 -10.39 7.48 18.08
CA GLU A 252 -11.42 6.48 17.81
C GLU A 252 -10.79 5.07 17.69
N LEU A 253 -10.70 4.31 18.79
CA LEU A 253 -10.07 2.99 18.75
C LEU A 253 -10.97 1.92 18.12
N SER A 254 -12.29 2.06 18.18
CA SER A 254 -13.23 1.02 17.73
C SER A 254 -13.05 0.70 16.26
N VAL A 255 -12.81 1.72 15.42
CA VAL A 255 -12.65 1.57 13.96
C VAL A 255 -11.45 0.69 13.59
N ALA A 256 -10.42 0.63 14.42
CA ALA A 256 -9.25 -0.22 14.19
C ALA A 256 -9.44 -1.67 14.67
N ILE A 257 -10.51 -1.94 15.43
CA ILE A 257 -10.71 -3.20 16.16
C ILE A 257 -11.97 -3.92 15.67
N GLN A 258 -13.04 -3.21 15.31
CA GLN A 258 -14.29 -3.82 14.85
C GLN A 258 -14.09 -4.67 13.59
N HIS A 259 -14.91 -5.72 13.44
CA HIS A 259 -15.05 -6.47 12.20
C HIS A 259 -15.90 -5.66 11.23
N ASP A 260 -15.32 -5.26 10.11
CA ASP A 260 -16.02 -4.57 9.03
C ASP A 260 -16.43 -5.60 7.97
N PHE A 261 -17.73 -5.70 7.72
CA PHE A 261 -18.33 -6.75 6.88
C PHE A 261 -18.44 -6.35 5.40
N ARG A 262 -17.89 -5.18 5.02
CA ARG A 262 -17.76 -4.76 3.63
C ARG A 262 -16.62 -5.48 2.92
N TYR A 263 -16.70 -5.58 1.60
CA TYR A 263 -15.81 -6.43 0.80
C TYR A 263 -14.31 -6.11 0.97
N ARG A 264 -13.90 -4.86 0.75
CA ARG A 264 -12.48 -4.45 0.85
C ARG A 264 -11.89 -4.67 2.25
N PRO A 265 -12.51 -4.14 3.33
CA PRO A 265 -12.03 -4.38 4.68
C PRO A 265 -11.96 -5.86 5.03
N LEU A 266 -12.97 -6.65 4.64
CA LEU A 266 -13.03 -8.06 4.96
C LEU A 266 -11.93 -8.86 4.25
N VAL A 267 -11.68 -8.60 2.96
CA VAL A 267 -10.53 -9.20 2.24
C VAL A 267 -9.20 -8.82 2.92
N HIS A 268 -9.05 -7.57 3.35
CA HIS A 268 -7.84 -7.10 4.00
C HIS A 268 -7.60 -7.74 5.37
N ASP A 269 -8.63 -7.77 6.21
CA ASP A 269 -8.58 -8.28 7.58
C ASP A 269 -8.46 -9.82 7.61
N VAL A 270 -9.31 -10.51 6.85
CA VAL A 270 -9.46 -11.97 6.94
C VAL A 270 -8.45 -12.71 6.08
N LEU A 271 -8.21 -12.26 4.85
CA LEU A 271 -7.32 -12.96 3.91
C LEU A 271 -5.91 -12.34 3.82
N GLY A 272 -5.66 -11.24 4.54
CA GLY A 272 -4.33 -10.66 4.67
C GLY A 272 -3.84 -9.92 3.42
N LEU A 273 -4.68 -9.06 2.83
CA LEU A 273 -4.27 -8.17 1.74
C LEU A 273 -3.07 -7.31 2.16
N ARG A 274 -1.99 -7.32 1.38
CA ARG A 274 -0.78 -6.52 1.62
C ARG A 274 -0.26 -5.98 0.29
N LEU A 275 -0.03 -4.67 0.22
CA LEU A 275 0.51 -4.00 -0.98
C LEU A 275 -0.29 -4.38 -2.24
N ASN A 276 -1.62 -4.34 -2.14
CA ASN A 276 -2.56 -4.73 -3.19
C ASN A 276 -2.42 -6.19 -3.67
N LYS A 277 -1.72 -7.05 -2.92
CA LYS A 277 -1.53 -8.47 -3.26
C LYS A 277 -2.16 -9.38 -2.22
N LEU A 278 -2.79 -10.42 -2.72
CA LEU A 278 -3.51 -11.41 -1.94
C LEU A 278 -3.09 -12.81 -2.37
N ASN A 279 -2.76 -13.66 -1.42
CA ASN A 279 -2.47 -15.06 -1.69
C ASN A 279 -3.55 -15.94 -1.05
N VAL A 280 -4.27 -16.69 -1.86
CA VAL A 280 -5.37 -17.56 -1.43
C VAL A 280 -5.00 -19.02 -1.70
N GLN A 281 -5.34 -19.93 -0.79
CA GLN A 281 -5.21 -21.36 -1.06
C GLN A 281 -6.22 -21.77 -2.14
N GLY A 282 -5.74 -22.34 -3.24
CA GLY A 282 -6.58 -22.89 -4.28
C GLY A 282 -7.12 -24.27 -3.89
N GLU A 283 -8.22 -24.67 -4.52
CA GLU A 283 -8.93 -25.95 -4.26
C GLU A 283 -8.04 -27.20 -4.41
N LYS A 284 -6.97 -27.11 -5.23
CA LYS A 284 -6.01 -28.19 -5.48
C LYS A 284 -4.76 -28.14 -4.58
N GLY A 285 -4.78 -27.36 -3.50
CA GLY A 285 -3.68 -27.23 -2.55
C GLY A 285 -2.53 -26.31 -2.99
N GLY A 286 -2.62 -25.66 -4.16
CA GLY A 286 -1.66 -24.67 -4.63
C GLY A 286 -2.05 -23.25 -4.23
N MET A 287 -1.10 -22.39 -3.87
CA MET A 287 -1.37 -20.99 -3.55
C MET A 287 -1.56 -20.17 -4.83
N LYS A 288 -2.68 -19.44 -4.92
CA LYS A 288 -3.00 -18.56 -6.05
C LYS A 288 -2.87 -17.10 -5.61
N SER A 289 -2.06 -16.34 -6.33
CA SER A 289 -1.84 -14.92 -6.08
C SER A 289 -2.78 -14.07 -6.93
N TYR A 290 -3.36 -13.05 -6.32
CA TYR A 290 -4.21 -12.04 -6.94
C TYR A 290 -3.68 -10.64 -6.63
N GLU A 291 -3.84 -9.72 -7.57
CA GLU A 291 -3.53 -8.30 -7.40
C GLU A 291 -4.84 -7.51 -7.45
N LEU A 292 -5.10 -6.64 -6.48
CA LEU A 292 -6.38 -5.94 -6.28
C LEU A 292 -6.08 -4.44 -6.19
N ASP A 293 -6.30 -3.72 -7.29
CA ASP A 293 -6.00 -2.30 -7.41
C ASP A 293 -7.05 -1.57 -8.27
N GLY A 294 -6.79 -0.30 -8.60
CA GLY A 294 -7.70 0.55 -9.39
C GLY A 294 -7.91 0.10 -10.84
N SER A 295 -7.12 -0.85 -11.36
CA SER A 295 -7.31 -1.41 -12.71
C SER A 295 -8.38 -2.51 -12.74
N ASP A 296 -8.76 -3.04 -11.58
CA ASP A 296 -9.79 -4.06 -11.45
C ASP A 296 -11.19 -3.42 -11.32
N PRO A 297 -12.03 -3.49 -12.37
CA PRO A 297 -13.33 -2.82 -12.36
C PRO A 297 -14.30 -3.40 -11.33
N PHE A 298 -14.21 -4.70 -11.03
CA PHE A 298 -15.08 -5.32 -10.04
C PHE A 298 -14.67 -4.89 -8.63
N TRP A 299 -13.38 -4.87 -8.34
CA TRP A 299 -12.86 -4.40 -7.05
C TRP A 299 -13.18 -2.93 -6.76
N VAL A 300 -13.15 -2.08 -7.79
CA VAL A 300 -13.52 -0.66 -7.69
C VAL A 300 -15.02 -0.49 -7.47
N ALA A 301 -15.86 -1.17 -8.26
CA ALA A 301 -17.31 -1.01 -8.18
C ALA A 301 -17.92 -1.59 -6.90
N ASN A 302 -17.41 -2.75 -6.44
CA ASN A 302 -18.08 -3.54 -5.40
C ASN A 302 -17.35 -3.52 -4.06
N GLY A 303 -16.21 -2.83 -3.98
CA GLY A 303 -15.33 -2.89 -2.81
C GLY A 303 -15.93 -2.33 -1.51
N ALA A 304 -16.88 -1.41 -1.62
CA ALA A 304 -17.55 -0.80 -0.48
C ALA A 304 -18.89 -1.48 -0.11
N LEU A 305 -19.33 -2.47 -0.90
CA LEU A 305 -20.57 -3.20 -0.65
C LEU A 305 -20.41 -4.14 0.55
N GLU A 306 -21.53 -4.39 1.23
CA GLU A 306 -21.63 -5.47 2.22
C GLU A 306 -21.39 -6.82 1.54
N PHE A 307 -20.71 -7.74 2.24
CA PHE A 307 -20.32 -9.03 1.65
C PHE A 307 -21.47 -9.81 0.99
N PRO A 308 -22.71 -9.87 1.53
CA PRO A 308 -23.82 -10.54 0.86
C PRO A 308 -24.15 -9.97 -0.52
N ASP A 309 -24.07 -8.65 -0.69
CA ASP A 309 -24.38 -7.97 -1.95
C ASP A 309 -23.32 -8.25 -3.02
N VAL A 310 -22.06 -8.47 -2.61
CA VAL A 310 -20.99 -8.89 -3.52
C VAL A 310 -21.31 -10.24 -4.16
N ALA A 311 -21.87 -11.19 -3.40
CA ALA A 311 -22.23 -12.50 -3.92
C ALA A 311 -23.32 -12.39 -5.00
N VAL A 312 -24.31 -11.50 -4.78
CA VAL A 312 -25.36 -11.19 -5.77
C VAL A 312 -24.76 -10.59 -7.04
N GLU A 313 -23.80 -9.68 -6.91
CA GLU A 313 -23.14 -9.08 -8.07
C GLU A 313 -22.29 -10.09 -8.85
N ILE A 314 -21.57 -11.00 -8.18
CA ILE A 314 -20.83 -12.08 -8.85
C ILE A 314 -21.80 -12.94 -9.68
N GLU A 315 -22.94 -13.34 -9.10
CA GLU A 315 -23.94 -14.14 -9.81
C GLU A 315 -24.53 -13.38 -11.00
N THR A 316 -24.82 -12.09 -10.82
CA THR A 316 -25.33 -11.21 -11.87
C THR A 316 -24.35 -11.12 -13.04
N GLN A 317 -23.06 -10.89 -12.77
CA GLN A 317 -22.03 -10.81 -13.81
C GLN A 317 -21.79 -12.15 -14.50
N LEU A 318 -21.82 -13.26 -13.75
CA LEU A 318 -21.68 -14.61 -14.29
C LEU A 318 -22.84 -14.97 -15.23
N ASN A 319 -24.08 -14.63 -14.84
CA ASN A 319 -25.26 -14.86 -15.67
C ASN A 319 -25.23 -14.02 -16.95
N LYS A 320 -24.81 -12.75 -16.85
CA LYS A 320 -24.61 -11.90 -18.03
C LYS A 320 -23.52 -12.46 -18.95
N TYR A 321 -22.38 -12.88 -18.40
CA TYR A 321 -21.31 -13.52 -19.16
C TYR A 321 -21.78 -14.78 -19.91
N LYS A 322 -22.57 -15.66 -19.26
CA LYS A 322 -23.12 -16.86 -19.91
C LYS A 322 -24.00 -16.51 -21.12
N LYS A 323 -24.88 -15.52 -20.97
CA LYS A 323 -25.73 -15.02 -22.07
C LYS A 323 -24.91 -14.47 -23.23
N ASP A 324 -23.88 -13.67 -22.92
CA ASP A 324 -23.00 -13.08 -23.93
C ASP A 324 -22.22 -14.16 -24.70
N VAL A 325 -21.75 -15.21 -24.01
CA VAL A 325 -21.09 -16.37 -24.64
C VAL A 325 -22.04 -17.17 -25.53
N GLU A 326 -23.28 -17.44 -25.07
CA GLU A 326 -24.30 -18.12 -25.87
C GLU A 326 -24.64 -17.34 -27.14
N GLU A 327 -24.72 -16.02 -27.06
CA GLU A 327 -24.97 -15.16 -28.21
C GLU A 327 -23.82 -15.23 -29.23
N VAL A 328 -22.56 -15.19 -28.77
CA VAL A 328 -21.39 -15.34 -29.64
C VAL A 328 -21.37 -16.72 -30.30
N ASN A 329 -21.61 -17.80 -29.53
CA ASN A 329 -21.68 -19.16 -30.05
C ASN A 329 -22.80 -19.34 -31.07
N ARG A 330 -23.97 -18.72 -30.86
CA ARG A 330 -25.06 -18.75 -31.84
C ARG A 330 -24.68 -18.05 -33.14
N LYS A 331 -23.92 -16.95 -33.06
CA LYS A 331 -23.45 -16.18 -34.24
C LYS A 331 -22.29 -16.86 -34.98
N THR A 332 -21.58 -17.80 -34.36
CA THR A 332 -20.42 -18.50 -34.95
C THR A 332 -20.68 -19.98 -35.28
N GLY A 333 -21.65 -20.62 -34.61
CA GLY A 333 -21.95 -22.05 -34.70
C GLY A 333 -23.11 -22.45 -35.62
N GLY A 334 -23.58 -21.56 -36.49
CA GLY A 334 -24.66 -21.83 -37.45
C GLY A 334 -24.21 -22.72 -38.61
N GLY A 335 -24.09 -24.03 -38.37
CA GLY A 335 -24.01 -25.04 -39.43
C GLY A 335 -25.37 -25.21 -40.11
N GLY A 336 -25.56 -24.56 -41.26
CA GLY A 336 -26.77 -24.70 -42.07
C GLY A 336 -26.97 -23.57 -43.08
N ASP A 337 -26.29 -23.68 -44.21
CA ASP A 337 -26.72 -23.21 -45.53
C ASP A 337 -27.28 -21.77 -45.68
N VAL A 338 -26.48 -20.69 -45.46
CA VAL A 338 -26.78 -19.35 -46.01
C VAL A 338 -25.55 -18.40 -46.03
N ASP A 339 -25.38 -17.66 -47.14
CA ASP A 339 -24.58 -16.45 -47.41
C ASP A 339 -23.17 -16.24 -46.78
N PHE A 340 -22.16 -16.32 -47.65
CA PHE A 340 -20.73 -16.17 -47.35
C PHE A 340 -20.31 -14.73 -46.93
N ASP A 341 -21.04 -13.69 -47.35
CA ASP A 341 -20.64 -12.29 -47.15
C ASP A 341 -21.07 -11.71 -45.79
N GLY A 342 -22.20 -12.18 -45.23
CA GLY A 342 -22.65 -11.83 -43.87
C GLY A 342 -21.85 -12.53 -42.79
N ASN A 343 -21.44 -13.78 -43.04
CA ASN A 343 -20.77 -14.64 -42.06
C ASN A 343 -19.37 -14.12 -41.70
N THR A 344 -18.64 -13.52 -42.65
CA THR A 344 -17.29 -12.98 -42.41
C THR A 344 -17.28 -11.82 -41.41
N LYS A 345 -18.26 -10.92 -41.46
CA LYS A 345 -18.39 -9.81 -40.49
C LYS A 345 -18.80 -10.31 -39.10
N HIS A 346 -19.66 -11.32 -39.02
CA HIS A 346 -20.07 -11.93 -37.76
C HIS A 346 -18.93 -12.73 -37.10
N LEU A 347 -18.16 -13.47 -37.89
CA LEU A 347 -16.92 -14.13 -37.46
C LEU A 347 -15.88 -13.11 -36.98
N MET A 348 -15.66 -12.01 -37.71
CA MET A 348 -14.73 -10.96 -37.32
C MET A 348 -15.12 -10.32 -35.98
N ASN A 349 -16.41 -10.01 -35.79
CA ASN A 349 -16.92 -9.44 -34.53
C ASN A 349 -16.82 -10.43 -33.35
N ALA A 350 -17.06 -11.72 -33.59
CA ALA A 350 -16.89 -12.76 -32.57
C ALA A 350 -15.42 -12.95 -32.19
N VAL A 351 -14.51 -12.96 -33.17
CA VAL A 351 -13.06 -13.05 -32.92
C VAL A 351 -12.57 -11.85 -32.10
N ASN A 352 -13.11 -10.65 -32.37
CA ASN A 352 -12.77 -9.44 -31.62
C ASN A 352 -13.32 -9.43 -30.17
N SER A 353 -14.43 -10.11 -29.89
CA SER A 353 -15.04 -10.14 -28.53
C SER A 353 -14.50 -11.25 -27.63
N LEU A 354 -13.86 -12.29 -28.18
CA LEU A 354 -13.30 -13.40 -27.40
C LEU A 354 -12.24 -12.97 -26.36
N PRO A 355 -11.29 -12.06 -26.67
CA PRO A 355 -10.34 -11.56 -25.67
C PRO A 355 -11.04 -10.85 -24.51
N GLU A 356 -12.01 -9.98 -24.80
CA GLU A 356 -12.79 -9.24 -23.80
C GLU A 356 -13.59 -10.19 -22.90
N LEU A 357 -14.26 -11.19 -23.50
CA LEU A 357 -14.99 -12.23 -22.75
C LEU A 357 -14.05 -13.06 -21.88
N THR A 358 -12.84 -13.34 -22.35
CA THR A 358 -11.83 -14.08 -21.58
C THR A 358 -11.35 -13.27 -20.38
N GLU A 359 -11.05 -11.99 -20.57
CA GLU A 359 -10.64 -11.08 -19.48
C GLU A 359 -11.74 -10.90 -18.46
N ARG A 360 -12.98 -10.70 -18.92
CA ARG A 360 -14.15 -10.61 -18.04
C ARG A 360 -14.37 -11.90 -17.24
N LYS A 361 -14.20 -13.07 -17.88
CA LYS A 361 -14.24 -14.36 -17.16
C LYS A 361 -13.16 -14.43 -16.09
N ASN A 362 -11.93 -14.01 -16.39
CA ASN A 362 -10.84 -14.02 -15.42
C ASN A 362 -11.13 -13.14 -14.19
N VAL A 363 -11.75 -11.97 -14.39
CA VAL A 363 -12.20 -11.09 -13.28
C VAL A 363 -13.29 -11.78 -12.45
N ILE A 364 -14.30 -12.36 -13.09
CA ILE A 364 -15.38 -13.09 -12.39
C ILE A 364 -14.81 -14.27 -11.59
N ASP A 365 -13.96 -15.09 -12.21
CA ASP A 365 -13.34 -16.26 -11.58
C ASP A 365 -12.45 -15.84 -10.39
N LYS A 366 -11.70 -14.75 -10.53
CA LYS A 366 -10.89 -14.17 -9.45
C LYS A 366 -11.75 -13.82 -8.24
N HIS A 367 -12.81 -13.03 -8.42
CA HIS A 367 -13.65 -12.59 -7.30
C HIS A 367 -14.52 -13.71 -6.73
N THR A 368 -14.93 -14.67 -7.55
CA THR A 368 -15.58 -15.91 -7.09
C THR A 368 -14.67 -16.65 -6.12
N ASN A 369 -13.40 -16.90 -6.50
CA ASN A 369 -12.44 -17.59 -5.64
C ASN A 369 -12.18 -16.85 -4.31
N ILE A 370 -12.05 -15.52 -4.35
CA ILE A 370 -11.87 -14.68 -3.15
C ILE A 370 -13.11 -14.77 -2.25
N ALA A 371 -14.31 -14.63 -2.81
CA ALA A 371 -15.56 -14.70 -2.07
C ALA A 371 -15.78 -16.09 -1.45
N THR A 372 -15.43 -17.17 -2.15
CA THR A 372 -15.48 -18.54 -1.62
C THR A 372 -14.53 -18.72 -0.43
N ALA A 373 -13.30 -18.22 -0.53
CA ALA A 373 -12.33 -18.27 0.57
C ALA A 373 -12.83 -17.48 1.79
N LEU A 374 -13.34 -16.26 1.58
CA LEU A 374 -13.97 -15.46 2.63
C LEU A 374 -15.15 -16.19 3.28
N LEU A 375 -16.05 -16.77 2.50
CA LEU A 375 -17.21 -17.47 3.02
C LEU A 375 -16.81 -18.66 3.91
N GLY A 376 -15.71 -19.34 3.59
CA GLY A 376 -15.13 -20.38 4.45
C GLY A 376 -14.75 -19.83 5.83
N GLU A 377 -13.92 -18.78 5.85
CA GLU A 377 -13.49 -18.11 7.09
C GLU A 377 -14.65 -17.55 7.91
N ILE A 378 -15.62 -16.91 7.26
CA ILE A 378 -16.83 -16.36 7.90
C ILE A 378 -17.59 -17.46 8.63
N LYS A 379 -17.82 -18.61 7.98
CA LYS A 379 -18.57 -19.74 8.57
C LYS A 379 -17.80 -20.44 9.69
N GLU A 380 -16.49 -20.58 9.54
CA GLU A 380 -15.63 -21.21 10.52
C GLU A 380 -15.54 -20.37 11.81
N ARG A 381 -15.37 -19.06 11.66
CA ARG A 381 -15.15 -18.13 12.77
C ARG A 381 -16.43 -17.43 13.25
N SER A 382 -17.55 -17.57 12.54
CA SER A 382 -18.82 -16.86 12.79
C SER A 382 -18.67 -15.33 12.75
N LEU A 383 -17.93 -14.83 11.77
CA LEU A 383 -17.61 -13.39 11.65
C LEU A 383 -18.85 -12.51 11.42
N ASP A 384 -19.88 -13.06 10.78
CA ASP A 384 -21.19 -12.41 10.62
C ASP A 384 -21.83 -12.07 11.96
N SER A 385 -21.72 -12.98 12.94
CA SER A 385 -22.23 -12.73 14.30
C SER A 385 -21.38 -11.73 15.07
N TYR A 386 -20.04 -11.73 14.90
CA TYR A 386 -19.17 -10.76 15.54
C TYR A 386 -19.47 -9.35 15.03
N ALA A 387 -19.43 -9.14 13.71
CA ALA A 387 -19.66 -7.83 13.10
C ALA A 387 -21.03 -7.24 13.47
N LYS A 388 -22.09 -8.06 13.44
CA LYS A 388 -23.43 -7.63 13.84
C LYS A 388 -23.48 -7.18 15.31
N LYS A 389 -22.95 -8.01 16.22
CA LYS A 389 -22.99 -7.70 17.66
C LYS A 389 -22.12 -6.51 18.03
N GLU A 390 -20.95 -6.37 17.42
CA GLU A 390 -20.08 -5.21 17.60
C GLU A 390 -20.76 -3.92 17.14
N SER A 391 -21.41 -3.94 15.97
CA SER A 391 -22.19 -2.80 15.47
C SER A 391 -23.38 -2.45 16.37
N ASP A 392 -24.19 -3.45 16.76
CA ASP A 392 -25.31 -3.26 17.68
C ASP A 392 -24.84 -2.66 19.03
N MET A 393 -23.70 -3.12 19.55
CA MET A 393 -23.11 -2.65 20.79
C MET A 393 -22.65 -1.18 20.71
N MET A 394 -22.09 -0.75 19.57
CA MET A 394 -21.70 0.64 19.37
C MET A 394 -22.90 1.59 19.24
N VAL A 395 -24.04 1.10 18.75
CA VAL A 395 -25.26 1.91 18.57
C VAL A 395 -26.13 1.93 19.83
N ARG A 396 -26.29 0.79 20.50
CA ARG A 396 -27.24 0.60 21.61
C ARG A 396 -26.60 0.71 23.00
N GLY A 397 -25.27 0.69 23.07
CA GLY A 397 -24.51 0.58 24.31
C GLY A 397 -24.13 -0.87 24.64
N GLY A 398 -23.37 -1.05 25.73
CA GLY A 398 -22.82 -2.33 26.16
C GLY A 398 -23.87 -3.46 26.30
N ILE A 399 -23.42 -4.70 26.09
CA ILE A 399 -24.22 -5.91 26.27
C ILE A 399 -24.11 -6.47 27.70
N ASP A 400 -25.00 -7.39 28.08
CA ASP A 400 -24.86 -8.05 29.38
C ASP A 400 -23.70 -9.07 29.42
N ARG A 401 -23.23 -9.37 30.63
CA ARG A 401 -22.09 -10.26 30.86
C ARG A 401 -22.33 -11.69 30.38
N ASN A 402 -23.56 -12.19 30.45
CA ASN A 402 -23.85 -13.56 30.03
C ASN A 402 -23.77 -13.67 28.50
N GLU A 403 -24.23 -12.65 27.79
CA GLU A 403 -24.08 -12.56 26.35
C GLU A 403 -22.60 -12.49 25.95
N LEU A 404 -21.81 -11.64 26.61
CA LEU A 404 -20.36 -11.55 26.38
C LEU A 404 -19.70 -12.92 26.54
N VAL A 405 -19.93 -13.59 27.67
CA VAL A 405 -19.37 -14.92 27.95
C VAL A 405 -19.85 -15.96 26.92
N GLY A 406 -21.10 -15.84 26.45
CA GLY A 406 -21.66 -16.69 25.39
C GLY A 406 -20.88 -16.56 24.07
N VAL A 407 -20.61 -15.33 23.63
CA VAL A 407 -19.80 -15.07 22.41
C VAL A 407 -18.37 -15.59 22.58
N LEU A 408 -17.72 -15.28 23.71
CA LEU A 408 -16.33 -15.69 23.95
C LEU A 408 -16.15 -17.22 24.06
N LYS A 409 -17.17 -17.96 24.50
CA LYS A 409 -17.17 -19.43 24.51
C LYS A 409 -17.50 -20.04 23.13
N GLY A 410 -18.06 -19.26 22.22
CA GLY A 410 -18.45 -19.71 20.89
C GLY A 410 -17.28 -19.87 19.91
N LYS A 411 -17.63 -19.87 18.61
CA LYS A 411 -16.68 -19.86 17.49
C LYS A 411 -15.86 -18.57 17.44
N GLY A 412 -14.83 -18.56 16.60
CA GLY A 412 -13.94 -17.42 16.40
C GLY A 412 -12.51 -17.71 16.86
N SER A 413 -11.56 -17.04 16.24
CA SER A 413 -10.15 -17.11 16.61
C SER A 413 -9.91 -16.42 17.95
N LYS A 414 -8.71 -16.60 18.52
CA LYS A 414 -8.29 -15.84 19.71
C LYS A 414 -8.32 -14.34 19.46
N SER A 415 -7.97 -13.91 18.25
CA SER A 415 -7.99 -12.50 17.85
C SER A 415 -9.43 -11.95 17.83
N ASP A 416 -10.37 -12.68 17.23
CA ASP A 416 -11.77 -12.26 17.13
C ASP A 416 -12.39 -12.07 18.52
N LYS A 417 -12.12 -13.02 19.42
CA LYS A 417 -12.57 -12.98 20.81
C LYS A 417 -11.96 -11.80 21.59
N LEU A 418 -10.68 -11.53 21.38
CA LEU A 418 -10.00 -10.40 22.00
C LEU A 418 -10.56 -9.06 21.49
N ARG A 419 -10.74 -8.93 20.17
CA ARG A 419 -11.35 -7.74 19.54
C ARG A 419 -12.75 -7.48 20.11
N PHE A 420 -13.58 -8.52 20.19
CA PHE A 420 -14.92 -8.42 20.77
C PHE A 420 -14.90 -7.99 22.23
N ALA A 421 -13.98 -8.54 23.04
CA ALA A 421 -13.82 -8.12 24.43
C ALA A 421 -13.38 -6.65 24.55
N ILE A 422 -12.48 -6.18 23.68
CA ILE A 422 -12.07 -4.77 23.66
C ILE A 422 -13.23 -3.87 23.22
N MET A 423 -14.02 -4.27 22.23
CA MET A 423 -15.22 -3.54 21.80
C MET A 423 -16.25 -3.43 22.94
N TYR A 424 -16.41 -4.47 23.75
CA TYR A 424 -17.21 -4.43 24.97
C TYR A 424 -16.67 -3.39 25.98
N LEU A 425 -15.37 -3.33 26.21
CA LEU A 425 -14.77 -2.33 27.09
C LEU A 425 -14.97 -0.90 26.56
N ILE A 426 -14.80 -0.68 25.25
CA ILE A 426 -14.95 0.63 24.61
C ILE A 426 -16.40 1.13 24.71
N SER A 427 -17.38 0.24 24.56
CA SER A 427 -18.80 0.59 24.58
C SER A 427 -19.42 0.69 25.98
N THR A 428 -18.69 0.31 27.03
CA THR A 428 -19.20 0.32 28.41
C THR A 428 -18.71 1.57 29.14
N GLU A 429 -19.61 2.52 29.39
CA GLU A 429 -19.27 3.81 30.02
C GLU A 429 -18.79 3.69 31.48
N ASN A 430 -19.26 2.69 32.22
CA ASN A 430 -18.89 2.46 33.62
C ASN A 430 -18.79 0.95 33.91
N ILE A 431 -17.57 0.42 33.97
CA ILE A 431 -17.33 -0.93 34.46
C ILE A 431 -17.21 -0.85 35.99
N PRO A 432 -18.10 -1.49 36.77
CA PRO A 432 -17.93 -1.55 38.23
C PRO A 432 -16.54 -2.08 38.58
N GLN A 433 -15.85 -1.51 39.58
CA GLN A 433 -14.50 -1.96 39.97
C GLN A 433 -14.41 -3.46 40.31
N SER A 434 -15.52 -4.07 40.77
CA SER A 434 -15.66 -5.52 40.95
C SER A 434 -15.63 -6.33 39.65
N GLU A 435 -15.97 -5.71 38.52
CA GLU A 435 -15.84 -6.25 37.16
C GLU A 435 -14.50 -5.86 36.51
N ILE A 436 -13.83 -4.79 36.98
CA ILE A 436 -12.46 -4.42 36.59
C ILE A 436 -11.40 -5.42 37.11
N GLU A 437 -11.73 -6.26 38.10
CA GLU A 437 -10.98 -7.52 38.39
C GLU A 437 -11.01 -8.54 37.20
N MET A 438 -11.37 -8.08 36.00
CA MET A 438 -11.02 -8.61 34.68
C MET A 438 -9.51 -8.83 34.45
N ASP A 439 -8.65 -8.49 35.40
CA ASP A 439 -7.30 -9.03 35.51
C ASP A 439 -7.30 -10.56 35.32
N LYS A 440 -8.33 -11.29 35.78
CA LYS A 440 -8.46 -12.74 35.53
C LYS A 440 -8.94 -13.13 34.13
N VAL A 441 -9.82 -12.32 33.51
CA VAL A 441 -10.36 -12.61 32.17
C VAL A 441 -9.27 -12.37 31.14
N VAL A 442 -8.61 -11.21 31.17
CA VAL A 442 -7.48 -10.90 30.29
C VAL A 442 -6.29 -11.82 30.58
N LYS A 443 -5.92 -12.10 31.84
CA LYS A 443 -4.80 -13.01 32.16
C LYS A 443 -5.05 -14.47 31.78
N CYS A 444 -6.28 -15.01 31.88
CA CYS A 444 -6.56 -16.36 31.39
C CYS A 444 -6.58 -16.41 29.83
N PHE A 445 -6.78 -15.31 29.10
CA PHE A 445 -6.82 -15.30 27.63
C PHE A 445 -5.48 -14.96 26.93
N VAL A 446 -4.58 -14.20 27.57
CA VAL A 446 -3.22 -13.90 27.03
C VAL A 446 -2.21 -15.04 27.28
N GLY A 447 -2.58 -16.08 28.04
CA GLY A 447 -1.72 -17.25 28.26
C GLY A 447 -0.53 -17.01 29.19
N ILE A 448 -0.58 -15.96 30.02
CA ILE A 448 0.48 -15.63 31.00
C ILE A 448 0.30 -16.39 32.33
N SER A 449 -0.84 -17.03 32.57
CA SER A 449 -1.01 -17.87 33.76
C SER A 449 -1.89 -19.07 33.48
N LYS A 450 -1.35 -20.26 33.73
CA LYS A 450 -2.12 -21.50 33.90
C LYS A 450 -3.15 -21.25 35.01
N CYS A 451 -4.41 -21.01 34.65
CA CYS A 451 -5.51 -20.95 35.60
C CYS A 451 -5.82 -22.41 36.04
N ARG A 452 -5.50 -22.74 37.30
CA ARG A 452 -6.08 -23.88 38.02
C ARG A 452 -7.46 -23.52 38.52
#